data_AF-A0A1Z8KU47-F1
#
_entry.id   AF-A0A1Z8KU47-F1
#
_cell.length_a   1.000
_cell.length_b   1.000
_cell.length_c   1.000
_cell.angle_alpha   90.00
_cell.angle_beta   90.00
_cell.angle_gamma   90.00
#
_symmetry.space_group_name_H-M   'P 1'
#
loop_
_entity.id
_entity.type
_entity.pdbx_description
1 polymer ?
#
loop_
_entity_poly.entity_id
_entity_poly.type
_entity_poly.pdbx_seq_one_letter_code
_entity_poly.pdbx_strand_id
1 'polypeptide(L)'
;MICLCLGLIFSPLNAAAQSITPDQSALKIARLAAVIPVMADQMGNYAELSTDLLGKWDIVPTGLVGENGLSVPWENGGIGAAPFGDDNALARLNLTNVPRGICVELGFLTLDQPRVVGFYINGTKLENMPITLGDFMIHMTESCTADPSMIDIIMR
;
A
#
# COMPACT_ATOMS: atom_id res chain seq x y z
N MET A 1 28.80 -42.97 -42.98
CA MET A 1 28.18 -41.65 -43.23
C MET A 1 27.96 -41.01 -41.86
N ILE A 2 28.76 -40.00 -41.56
CA ILE A 2 28.82 -39.32 -40.25
C ILE A 2 27.94 -38.07 -40.35
N CYS A 3 27.06 -37.86 -39.37
CA CYS A 3 26.46 -36.55 -39.14
C CYS A 3 26.63 -36.21 -37.65
N LEU A 4 27.67 -35.43 -37.33
CA LEU A 4 27.83 -34.72 -36.06
C LEU A 4 26.88 -33.52 -36.07
N CYS A 5 25.98 -33.43 -35.10
CA CYS A 5 25.42 -32.15 -34.68
C CYS A 5 25.89 -31.86 -33.25
N LEU A 6 26.90 -30.99 -33.19
CA LEU A 6 27.38 -30.31 -31.99
C LEU A 6 26.27 -29.43 -31.40
N GLY A 7 26.20 -29.43 -30.07
CA GLY A 7 25.91 -28.24 -29.28
C GLY A 7 24.44 -27.81 -29.20
N LEU A 8 23.84 -28.05 -28.04
CA LEU A 8 23.29 -26.98 -27.20
C LEU A 8 23.02 -27.57 -25.81
N ILE A 9 23.90 -27.19 -24.88
CA ILE A 9 23.75 -27.40 -23.45
C ILE A 9 22.53 -26.58 -23.04
N PHE A 10 21.37 -27.20 -22.90
CA PHE A 10 20.28 -26.61 -22.13
C PHE A 10 20.60 -26.81 -20.66
N SER A 11 21.32 -25.87 -20.08
CA SER A 11 21.28 -25.63 -18.65
C SER A 11 19.84 -25.23 -18.30
N PRO A 12 19.13 -25.89 -17.36
CA PRO A 12 17.98 -25.27 -16.73
C PRO A 12 18.50 -24.26 -15.70
N LEU A 13 19.13 -23.19 -16.19
CA LEU A 13 19.26 -21.93 -15.48
C LEU A 13 17.91 -21.21 -15.61
N ASN A 14 16.87 -21.77 -14.99
CA ASN A 14 15.65 -21.01 -14.71
C ASN A 14 14.80 -21.64 -13.59
N ALA A 15 15.45 -22.18 -12.57
CA ALA A 15 14.79 -22.48 -11.29
C ALA A 15 14.82 -21.25 -10.34
N ALA A 16 14.69 -20.04 -10.90
CA ALA A 16 14.54 -18.80 -10.15
C ALA A 16 13.42 -17.96 -10.77
N ALA A 17 12.24 -18.56 -10.92
CA ALA A 17 11.01 -17.84 -11.22
C ALA A 17 9.81 -18.57 -10.60
N GLN A 18 9.95 -18.97 -9.33
CA GLN A 18 8.85 -19.50 -8.53
C GLN A 18 8.89 -18.90 -7.13
N SER A 19 8.68 -17.58 -7.04
CA SER A 19 7.94 -16.95 -5.93
C SER A 19 7.82 -15.43 -6.17
N ILE A 20 6.96 -15.03 -7.10
CA ILE A 20 6.38 -13.69 -7.07
C ILE A 20 4.86 -13.89 -7.13
N THR A 21 4.30 -14.40 -6.05
CA THR A 21 3.01 -13.84 -5.62
C THR A 21 3.40 -12.62 -4.81
N PRO A 22 3.39 -11.40 -5.38
CA PRO A 22 3.58 -10.22 -4.55
C PRO A 22 2.46 -10.28 -3.52
N ASP A 23 2.82 -10.13 -2.25
CA ASP A 23 1.85 -9.79 -1.24
C ASP A 23 1.02 -8.60 -1.77
N GLN A 24 -0.22 -8.87 -2.19
CA GLN A 24 -1.11 -7.85 -2.78
C GLN A 24 -1.57 -6.83 -1.73
N SER A 25 -0.99 -6.82 -0.53
CA SER A 25 -1.33 -5.92 0.55
C SER A 25 -1.22 -4.46 0.16
N ALA A 26 -0.13 -4.05 -0.51
CA ALA A 26 0.00 -2.67 -0.98
C ALA A 26 -1.16 -2.29 -1.91
N LEU A 27 -1.50 -3.15 -2.88
CA LEU A 27 -2.64 -2.94 -3.77
C LEU A 27 -3.99 -2.91 -3.04
N LYS A 28 -4.21 -3.81 -2.09
CA LYS A 28 -5.44 -3.85 -1.31
C LYS A 28 -5.61 -2.58 -0.47
N ILE A 29 -4.55 -2.13 0.17
CA ILE A 29 -4.54 -0.91 0.97
C ILE A 29 -4.73 0.32 0.08
N ALA A 30 -4.06 0.38 -1.07
CA ALA A 30 -4.25 1.47 -2.03
C ALA A 30 -5.70 1.52 -2.54
N ARG A 31 -6.33 0.36 -2.80
CA ARG A 31 -7.76 0.30 -3.15
C ARG A 31 -8.64 0.75 -2.00
N LEU A 32 -8.33 0.33 -0.77
CA LEU A 32 -9.06 0.77 0.42
C LEU A 32 -8.99 2.30 0.57
N ALA A 33 -7.81 2.89 0.38
CA ALA A 33 -7.62 4.34 0.40
C ALA A 33 -8.47 5.06 -0.68
N ALA A 34 -8.61 4.48 -1.87
CA ALA A 34 -9.47 5.04 -2.90
C ALA A 34 -10.98 4.98 -2.56
N VAL A 35 -11.40 3.98 -1.76
CA VAL A 35 -12.81 3.73 -1.45
C VAL A 35 -13.28 4.45 -0.19
N ILE A 36 -12.41 4.64 0.82
CA ILE A 36 -12.77 5.28 2.10
C ILE A 36 -13.50 6.62 1.90
N PRO A 37 -13.01 7.56 1.07
CA PRO A 37 -13.69 8.84 0.88
C PRO A 37 -15.07 8.71 0.23
N VAL A 38 -15.21 7.81 -0.74
CA VAL A 38 -16.51 7.56 -1.40
C VAL A 38 -17.55 7.11 -0.40
N MET A 39 -17.15 6.27 0.55
CA MET A 39 -18.03 5.77 1.58
C MET A 39 -18.31 6.81 2.68
N ALA A 40 -17.29 7.57 3.08
CA ALA A 40 -17.47 8.65 4.04
C ALA A 40 -18.38 9.77 3.48
N ASP A 41 -18.31 10.06 2.18
CA ASP A 41 -19.24 10.93 1.47
C ASP A 41 -20.69 10.39 1.55
N GLN A 42 -20.88 9.07 1.40
CA GLN A 42 -22.20 8.43 1.52
C GLN A 42 -22.77 8.45 2.94
N MET A 43 -21.90 8.35 3.95
CA MET A 43 -22.30 8.49 5.35
C MET A 43 -22.66 9.93 5.72
N GLY A 44 -22.25 10.91 4.91
CA GLY A 44 -22.46 12.34 5.17
C GLY A 44 -21.66 12.87 6.36
N ASN A 45 -20.79 12.06 6.97
CA ASN A 45 -20.00 12.43 8.14
C ASN A 45 -18.74 11.54 8.26
N TYR A 46 -17.55 12.13 8.04
CA TYR A 46 -16.29 11.42 8.24
C TYR A 46 -16.00 11.15 9.72
N ALA A 47 -16.67 11.83 10.67
CA ALA A 47 -16.41 11.70 12.10
C ALA A 47 -16.71 10.31 12.68
N GLU A 48 -17.52 9.51 11.99
CA GLU A 48 -17.85 8.13 12.39
C GLU A 48 -16.92 7.09 11.76
N LEU A 49 -15.97 7.52 10.92
CA LEU A 49 -14.98 6.63 10.32
C LEU A 49 -14.14 5.98 11.42
N SER A 50 -14.16 4.65 11.47
CA SER A 50 -13.36 3.86 12.39
C SER A 50 -12.95 2.55 11.75
N THR A 51 -11.85 1.98 12.24
CA THR A 51 -11.32 0.68 11.82
C THR A 51 -12.36 -0.45 11.93
N ASP A 52 -13.13 -0.45 13.02
CA ASP A 52 -14.18 -1.46 13.29
C ASP A 52 -15.35 -1.35 12.30
N LEU A 53 -15.73 -0.12 11.96
CA LEU A 53 -16.78 0.14 10.98
C LEU A 53 -16.33 -0.32 9.59
N LEU A 54 -15.12 0.06 9.19
CA LEU A 54 -14.55 -0.35 7.90
C LEU A 54 -14.46 -1.87 7.78
N GLY A 55 -13.96 -2.57 8.80
CA GLY A 55 -13.83 -4.03 8.76
C GLY A 55 -15.16 -4.80 8.60
N LYS A 56 -16.31 -4.13 8.78
CA LYS A 56 -17.65 -4.71 8.56
C LYS A 56 -18.21 -4.42 7.16
N TRP A 57 -17.51 -3.64 6.34
CA TRP A 57 -17.97 -3.34 4.99
C TRP A 57 -17.51 -4.41 4.01
N ASP A 58 -18.47 -4.92 3.22
CA ASP A 58 -18.22 -5.95 2.19
C ASP A 58 -17.24 -5.49 1.09
N ILE A 59 -16.97 -4.18 1.00
CA ILE A 59 -16.06 -3.59 0.02
C ILE A 59 -14.59 -3.63 0.46
N VAL A 60 -14.30 -3.90 1.74
CA VAL A 60 -12.93 -4.04 2.21
C VAL A 60 -12.31 -5.29 1.59
N PRO A 61 -11.14 -5.18 0.94
CA PRO A 61 -10.50 -6.33 0.32
C PRO A 61 -10.26 -7.47 1.32
N THR A 62 -10.63 -8.69 0.93
CA THR A 62 -10.36 -9.91 1.71
C THR A 62 -8.86 -10.01 2.04
N GLY A 63 -8.55 -10.27 3.31
CA GLY A 63 -7.18 -10.27 3.84
C GLY A 63 -6.71 -8.95 4.43
N LEU A 64 -7.53 -7.90 4.38
CA LEU A 64 -7.42 -6.73 5.27
C LEU A 64 -8.46 -6.74 6.38
N VAL A 65 -9.23 -7.82 6.53
CA VAL A 65 -10.24 -7.98 7.59
C VAL A 65 -9.69 -8.97 8.61
N GLY A 66 -9.63 -8.53 9.87
CA GLY A 66 -9.31 -9.34 11.04
C GLY A 66 -10.52 -9.52 11.95
N GLU A 67 -10.31 -10.23 13.06
CA GLU A 67 -11.37 -10.53 14.05
C GLU A 67 -12.01 -9.27 14.64
N ASN A 68 -11.23 -8.19 14.77
CA ASN A 68 -11.63 -6.92 15.38
C ASN A 68 -11.52 -5.74 14.40
N GLY A 69 -11.89 -5.91 13.12
CA GLY A 69 -11.90 -4.83 12.14
C GLY A 69 -10.86 -5.01 11.03
N LEU A 70 -10.08 -3.98 10.72
CA LEU A 70 -9.02 -4.08 9.72
C LEU A 70 -7.75 -4.74 10.29
N SER A 71 -7.05 -5.48 9.45
CA SER A 71 -5.76 -6.09 9.76
C SER A 71 -4.82 -6.04 8.56
N VAL A 72 -3.55 -6.33 8.79
CA VAL A 72 -2.50 -6.40 7.77
C VAL A 72 -1.73 -7.72 7.95
N PRO A 73 -1.20 -8.31 6.87
CA PRO A 73 -0.61 -9.64 6.93
C PRO A 73 0.88 -9.65 7.29
N TRP A 74 1.48 -8.50 7.63
CA TRP A 74 2.86 -8.44 8.09
C TRP A 74 2.95 -8.48 9.62
N GLU A 75 4.08 -8.99 10.12
CA GLU A 75 4.31 -9.24 11.54
C GLU A 75 4.25 -7.95 12.36
N ASN A 76 3.54 -7.99 13.49
CA ASN A 76 3.31 -6.86 14.39
C ASN A 76 2.70 -5.63 13.69
N GLY A 77 2.15 -5.80 12.48
CA GLY A 77 1.55 -4.74 11.69
C GLY A 77 0.23 -4.24 12.26
N GLY A 78 -0.06 -2.97 11.99
CA GLY A 78 -1.34 -2.36 12.31
C GLY A 78 -1.88 -1.55 11.13
N ILE A 79 -3.20 -1.47 11.05
CA ILE A 79 -3.92 -0.58 10.15
C ILE A 79 -5.07 0.04 10.92
N GLY A 80 -5.24 1.36 10.78
CA GLY A 80 -6.31 2.09 11.43
C GLY A 80 -6.87 3.17 10.53
N ALA A 81 -8.16 3.41 10.63
CA ALA A 81 -8.82 4.50 9.94
C ALA A 81 -9.47 5.46 10.93
N ALA A 82 -9.34 6.75 10.66
CA ALA A 82 -9.88 7.80 11.50
C ALA A 82 -10.20 9.06 10.68
N PRO A 83 -11.09 9.94 11.18
CA PRO A 83 -11.20 11.30 10.67
C PRO A 83 -9.86 12.04 10.83
N PHE A 84 -9.55 12.98 9.94
CA PHE A 84 -8.30 13.73 9.98
C PHE A 84 -8.52 15.25 10.06
N GLY A 85 -7.92 15.88 11.07
CA GLY A 85 -7.95 17.34 11.24
C GLY A 85 -9.30 17.87 11.73
N ASP A 86 -9.42 19.21 11.76
CA ASP A 86 -10.64 19.90 12.20
C ASP A 86 -11.70 19.98 11.09
N ASP A 87 -11.27 19.89 9.82
CA ASP A 87 -12.16 19.71 8.68
C ASP A 87 -12.51 18.22 8.57
N ASN A 88 -13.69 17.85 9.09
CA ASN A 88 -14.33 16.52 8.98
C ASN A 88 -14.59 16.07 7.52
N ALA A 89 -13.87 16.60 6.54
CA ALA A 89 -13.88 16.22 5.13
C ALA A 89 -12.62 15.42 4.74
N LEU A 90 -11.77 15.08 5.70
CA LEU A 90 -10.57 14.27 5.47
C LEU A 90 -10.58 12.98 6.28
N ALA A 91 -10.07 11.92 5.66
CA ALA A 91 -9.82 10.63 6.30
C ALA A 91 -8.32 10.35 6.38
N ARG A 92 -7.88 9.69 7.45
CA ARG A 92 -6.54 9.11 7.59
C ARG A 92 -6.63 7.60 7.60
N LEU A 93 -5.79 6.96 6.79
CA LEU A 93 -5.41 5.56 6.95
C LEU A 93 -4.00 5.52 7.52
N ASN A 94 -3.86 5.05 8.75
CA ASN A 94 -2.58 4.87 9.44
C ASN A 94 -2.15 3.41 9.32
N LEU A 95 -0.89 3.19 8.97
CA LEU A 95 -0.28 1.88 8.85
C LEU A 95 0.97 1.86 9.73
N THR A 96 1.10 0.83 10.55
CA THR A 96 2.26 0.65 11.42
C THR A 96 3.03 -0.59 11.06
N ASN A 97 4.30 -0.53 11.38
CA ASN A 97 5.28 -1.56 11.11
C ASN A 97 5.33 -2.01 9.63
N VAL A 98 5.20 -1.09 8.69
CA VAL A 98 5.11 -1.40 7.26
C VAL A 98 6.47 -1.88 6.74
N PRO A 99 6.55 -3.08 6.13
CA PRO A 99 7.78 -3.56 5.51
C PRO A 99 8.23 -2.64 4.38
N ARG A 100 9.55 -2.46 4.23
CA ARG A 100 10.13 -1.58 3.20
C ARG A 100 9.56 -1.79 1.79
N GLY A 101 9.41 -3.04 1.34
CA GLY A 101 8.87 -3.36 0.02
C GLY A 101 7.43 -2.87 -0.16
N ILE A 102 6.59 -3.06 0.86
CA ILE A 102 5.20 -2.59 0.89
C ILE A 102 5.14 -1.06 0.95
N CYS A 103 6.03 -0.41 1.70
CA CYS A 103 6.12 1.05 1.77
C CYS A 103 6.37 1.68 0.39
N VAL A 104 7.33 1.14 -0.37
CA VAL A 104 7.65 1.63 -1.73
C VAL A 104 6.47 1.40 -2.68
N GLU A 105 5.88 0.20 -2.67
CA GLU A 105 4.75 -0.14 -3.52
C GLU A 105 3.51 0.69 -3.18
N LEU A 106 3.25 0.95 -1.89
CA LEU A 106 2.17 1.81 -1.45
C LEU A 106 2.31 3.22 -1.97
N GLY A 107 3.50 3.83 -1.84
CA GLY A 107 3.74 5.16 -2.38
C GLY A 107 3.40 5.20 -3.86
N PHE A 108 3.88 4.21 -4.64
CA PHE A 108 3.60 4.12 -6.07
C PHE A 108 2.09 4.04 -6.38
N LEU A 109 1.34 3.24 -5.63
CA LEU A 109 -0.08 2.98 -5.91
C LEU A 109 -1.04 4.05 -5.36
N THR A 110 -0.61 4.86 -4.40
CA THR A 110 -1.48 5.81 -3.68
C THR A 110 -1.26 7.24 -4.10
N LEU A 111 -0.03 7.61 -4.47
CA LEU A 111 0.30 9.01 -4.76
C LEU A 111 -0.37 9.55 -6.04
N ASP A 112 -0.67 8.68 -7.01
CA ASP A 112 -1.42 9.05 -8.22
C ASP A 112 -2.95 9.00 -8.03
N GLN A 113 -3.43 8.70 -6.82
CA GLN A 113 -4.87 8.62 -6.60
C GLN A 113 -5.49 10.02 -6.41
N PRO A 114 -6.57 10.34 -7.13
CA PRO A 114 -7.13 11.70 -7.17
C PRO A 114 -7.67 12.20 -5.82
N ARG A 115 -7.96 11.28 -4.90
CA ARG A 115 -8.50 11.57 -3.57
C ARG A 115 -7.46 11.51 -2.47
N VAL A 116 -6.22 11.10 -2.77
CA VAL A 116 -5.11 11.14 -1.81
C VAL A 116 -4.50 12.53 -1.83
N VAL A 117 -4.54 13.23 -0.70
CA VAL A 117 -4.05 14.61 -0.54
C VAL A 117 -2.75 14.68 0.28
N GLY A 118 -2.32 13.56 0.84
CA GLY A 118 -1.05 13.43 1.52
C GLY A 118 -0.64 11.98 1.73
N PHE A 119 0.65 11.73 1.55
CA PHE A 119 1.29 10.47 1.91
C PHE A 119 2.46 10.83 2.83
N TYR A 120 2.50 10.25 4.02
CA TYR A 120 3.51 10.55 5.02
C TYR A 120 4.25 9.27 5.38
N ILE A 121 5.57 9.38 5.48
CA ILE A 121 6.43 8.30 6.00
C ILE A 121 7.08 8.83 7.27
N ASN A 122 6.88 8.14 8.39
CA ASN A 122 7.38 8.50 9.71
C ASN A 122 7.07 9.96 10.10
N GLY A 123 5.88 10.44 9.73
CA GLY A 123 5.42 11.80 10.00
C GLY A 123 5.92 12.87 9.01
N THR A 124 6.80 12.52 8.09
CA THR A 124 7.25 13.44 7.02
C THR A 124 6.35 13.28 5.80
N LYS A 125 5.72 14.39 5.39
CA LYS A 125 4.95 14.43 4.15
C LYS A 125 5.88 14.26 2.95
N LEU A 126 5.51 13.39 2.02
CA LEU A 126 6.13 13.37 0.71
C LEU A 126 5.59 14.53 -0.12
N GLU A 127 6.46 15.52 -0.36
CA GLU A 127 6.17 16.70 -1.19
C GLU A 127 6.98 16.62 -2.49
N ASN A 128 6.51 17.33 -3.53
CA ASN A 128 7.22 17.49 -4.80
C ASN A 128 7.67 16.17 -5.44
N MET A 129 6.69 15.35 -5.81
CA MET A 129 6.97 14.06 -6.42
C MET A 129 7.85 14.20 -7.68
N PRO A 130 8.85 13.31 -7.85
CA PRO A 130 9.68 13.34 -9.04
C PRO A 130 8.86 13.08 -10.31
N ILE A 131 9.26 13.75 -11.40
CA ILE A 131 8.53 13.69 -12.68
C ILE A 131 8.75 12.35 -13.41
N THR A 132 9.83 11.64 -13.08
CA THR A 132 10.17 10.35 -13.70
C THR A 132 9.96 9.19 -12.73
N LEU A 133 9.59 8.04 -13.29
CA LEU A 133 9.46 6.79 -12.53
C LEU A 133 10.77 6.38 -11.85
N GLY A 134 11.92 6.62 -12.50
CA GLY A 134 13.23 6.29 -11.94
C GLY A 134 13.52 7.10 -10.68
N ASP A 135 13.34 8.41 -10.75
CA ASP A 135 13.58 9.31 -9.61
C ASP A 135 12.56 9.05 -8.48
N PHE A 136 11.33 8.71 -8.82
CA PHE A 136 10.30 8.29 -7.86
C PHE A 136 10.75 7.06 -7.07
N MET A 137 11.20 6.02 -7.76
CA MET A 137 11.65 4.78 -7.13
C MET A 137 12.84 5.02 -6.19
N ILE A 138 13.79 5.87 -6.59
CA ILE A 138 14.94 6.27 -5.75
C ILE A 138 14.44 6.98 -4.50
N HIS A 139 13.61 8.01 -4.66
CA HIS A 139 13.09 8.81 -3.55
C HIS A 139 12.30 7.96 -2.54
N MET A 140 11.43 7.06 -3.02
CA MET A 140 10.70 6.13 -2.15
C MET A 140 11.62 5.15 -1.45
N THR A 141 12.65 4.66 -2.14
CA THR A 141 13.62 3.71 -1.56
C THR A 141 14.47 4.35 -0.46
N GLU A 142 14.76 5.66 -0.57
CA GLU A 142 15.42 6.48 0.44
C GLU A 142 14.49 6.88 1.59
N SER A 143 13.22 7.13 1.30
CA SER A 143 12.25 7.52 2.33
C SER A 143 11.78 6.32 3.16
N CYS A 144 11.57 5.16 2.54
CA CYS A 144 11.27 3.88 3.17
C CYS A 144 12.56 3.21 3.70
N THR A 145 13.30 3.90 4.56
CA THR A 145 14.61 3.43 5.06
C THR A 145 14.55 2.72 6.41
N ALA A 146 13.52 2.97 7.22
CA ALA A 146 13.35 2.32 8.51
C ALA A 146 12.45 1.08 8.36
N ASP A 147 13.00 -0.09 8.68
CA ASP A 147 12.15 -1.21 9.09
C ASP A 147 11.95 -1.10 10.61
N PRO A 148 10.71 -0.89 11.09
CA PRO A 148 9.48 -0.82 10.30
C PRO A 148 8.92 0.62 10.22
N SER A 149 8.40 1.01 9.04
CA SER A 149 7.94 2.39 8.79
C SER A 149 6.51 2.62 9.26
N MET A 150 6.22 3.82 9.75
CA MET A 150 4.84 4.30 9.91
C MET A 150 4.43 5.06 8.66
N ILE A 151 3.24 4.77 8.13
CA ILE A 151 2.69 5.44 6.95
C ILE A 151 1.33 6.04 7.29
N ASP A 152 1.11 7.31 6.95
CA ASP A 152 -0.21 7.91 6.93
C ASP A 152 -0.61 8.27 5.50
N ILE A 153 -1.81 7.85 5.09
CA ILE A 153 -2.43 8.25 3.84
C ILE A 153 -3.62 9.16 4.20
N ILE A 154 -3.58 10.40 3.75
CA ILE A 154 -4.63 11.40 3.99
C ILE A 154 -5.46 11.55 2.73
N MET A 155 -6.78 11.47 2.86
CA MET A 155 -7.71 11.39 1.74
C MET A 155 -8.87 12.39 1.87
N ARG A 156 -9.44 12.80 0.74
CA ARG A 156 -10.60 13.70 0.62
C ARG A 156 -11.71 13.11 -0.26
#